data_AF-A0A417CD60-F1
#
_entry.id   AF-A0A417CD60-F1
#
_cell.length_a   1.000
_cell.length_b   1.000
_cell.length_c   1.000
_cell.angle_alpha   90.00
_cell.angle_beta   90.00
_cell.angle_gamma   90.00
#
_symmetry.space_group_name_H-M   'P 1'
#
loop_
_entity.id
_entity.type
_entity.pdbx_description
1 polymer ?
#
loop_
_entity_poly.entity_id
_entity_poly.type
_entity_poly.pdbx_seq_one_letter_code
_entity_poly.pdbx_strand_id
1 'polypeptide(L)' 'MKRKYYNCELKELDAQKLKAKLKEEGIKFESSGVGYHYTHFEILCNDTEAETIDKFLMEL' A
#
# COMPACT_ATOMS: atom_id res chain seq x y z
N MET A 1 -12.56 10.00 10.91
CA MET A 1 -11.15 10.44 10.72
C MET A 1 -10.97 10.93 9.31
N LYS A 2 -10.11 11.93 9.08
CA LYS A 2 -9.84 12.46 7.73
C LYS A 2 -9.04 11.43 6.93
N ARG A 3 -9.47 11.10 5.71
CA ARG A 3 -8.70 10.24 4.80
C ARG A 3 -7.78 11.10 3.94
N LYS A 4 -6.59 10.60 3.63
CA LYS A 4 -5.64 11.21 2.68
C LYS A 4 -4.92 10.11 1.90
N TYR A 5 -4.29 10.49 0.81
CA TYR A 5 -3.47 9.56 0.03
C TYR A 5 -2.08 9.42 0.65
N TYR A 6 -1.64 8.17 0.76
CA TYR A 6 -0.29 7.77 1.13
C TYR A 6 0.31 7.00 -0.04
N ASN A 7 1.55 7.30 -0.35
CA ASN A 7 2.23 6.74 -1.52
C ASN A 7 3.41 5.88 -1.09
N CYS A 8 3.61 4.77 -1.79
CA CYS A 8 4.80 3.94 -1.63
C CYS A 8 5.14 3.20 -2.92
N GLU A 9 6.42 2.87 -3.08
CA GLU A 9 6.93 2.07 -4.18
C GLU A 9 7.54 0.78 -3.65
N LEU A 10 7.04 -0.35 -4.13
CA LEU A 10 7.54 -1.68 -3.76
C LEU A 10 7.94 -2.49 -4.98
N LYS A 11 8.89 -3.40 -4.79
CA LYS A 11 9.31 -4.35 -5.82
C LYS A 11 8.47 -5.62 -5.80
N GLU A 12 8.25 -6.18 -6.99
CA GLU A 12 7.87 -7.57 -7.23
C GLU A 12 6.93 -8.20 -6.17
N LEU A 13 7.47 -9.08 -5.33
CA LEU A 13 6.73 -9.89 -4.37
C LEU A 13 6.11 -9.02 -3.26
N ASP A 14 6.81 -8.01 -2.79
CA ASP A 14 6.32 -7.14 -1.71
C ASP A 14 5.17 -6.26 -2.20
N ALA A 15 5.21 -5.82 -3.46
CA ALA A 15 4.07 -5.18 -4.10
C ALA A 15 2.85 -6.12 -4.17
N GLN A 16 3.05 -7.40 -4.45
CA GLN A 16 1.95 -8.39 -4.46
C GLN A 16 1.39 -8.62 -3.05
N LYS A 17 2.25 -8.72 -2.04
CA LYS A 17 1.88 -8.89 -0.63
C LYS A 17 1.07 -7.67 -0.14
N LEU A 18 1.55 -6.45 -0.39
CA LEU A 18 0.81 -5.22 -0.04
C LEU A 18 -0.54 -5.17 -0.73
N LYS A 19 -0.60 -5.49 -2.04
CA LYS A 19 -1.87 -5.53 -2.78
C LYS A 19 -2.88 -6.51 -2.18
N ALA A 20 -2.42 -7.67 -1.71
CA ALA A 20 -3.28 -8.63 -1.03
C ALA A 20 -3.78 -8.08 0.31
N LYS A 21 -2.89 -7.50 1.13
CA LYS A 21 -3.25 -6.91 2.42
C LYS A 21 -4.27 -5.78 2.29
N LEU A 22 -4.08 -4.87 1.33
CA LEU A 22 -5.01 -3.77 1.09
C LEU A 22 -6.40 -4.27 0.67
N LYS A 23 -6.47 -5.36 -0.10
CA LYS A 23 -7.75 -5.99 -0.46
C LYS A 23 -8.42 -6.69 0.72
N GLU A 24 -7.65 -7.37 1.56
CA GLU A 24 -8.12 -8.03 2.78
C GLU A 24 -8.76 -7.01 3.74
N GLU A 25 -8.10 -5.87 3.94
CA GLU A 25 -8.58 -4.78 4.82
C GLU A 25 -9.67 -3.90 4.18
N GLY A 26 -10.04 -4.14 2.91
CA GLY A 26 -11.01 -3.33 2.19
C GLY A 26 -10.57 -1.88 1.95
N ILE A 27 -9.25 -1.62 1.91
CA ILE A 27 -8.67 -0.29 1.73
C ILE A 27 -8.61 0.04 0.24
N LYS A 28 -9.11 1.22 -0.14
CA LYS A 28 -9.07 1.71 -1.53
C LYS A 28 -7.64 2.12 -1.89
N PHE A 29 -7.16 1.64 -3.04
CA PHE A 29 -5.88 2.03 -3.60
C PHE A 29 -5.90 2.02 -5.13
N GLU A 30 -4.96 2.74 -5.73
CA GLU A 30 -4.57 2.62 -7.13
C GLU A 30 -3.12 2.15 -7.21
N SER A 31 -2.74 1.48 -8.30
CA SER A 31 -1.38 1.00 -8.48
C SER A 31 -0.96 1.03 -9.94
N SER A 32 0.27 1.47 -10.22
CA SER A 32 0.85 1.54 -11.56
C SER A 32 2.30 1.05 -11.57
N GLY A 33 2.75 0.49 -12.70
CA GLY A 33 4.16 0.10 -12.86
C GLY A 33 5.03 1.32 -13.16
N VAL A 34 6.18 1.44 -12.49
CA VAL A 34 7.11 2.58 -12.65
C VAL A 34 8.48 2.19 -13.20
N GLY A 35 8.61 0.98 -13.76
CA GLY A 35 9.86 0.45 -14.31
C GLY A 35 10.72 -0.27 -13.25
N TYR A 36 11.77 -0.97 -13.69
CA TYR A 36 12.70 -1.70 -12.81
C TYR A 36 12.01 -2.62 -11.77
N HIS A 37 10.89 -3.23 -12.18
CA HIS A 37 10.06 -4.11 -11.35
C HIS A 37 9.44 -3.45 -10.10
N TYR A 38 9.39 -2.11 -10.06
CA TYR A 38 8.66 -1.36 -9.05
C TYR A 38 7.20 -1.14 -9.43
N THR A 39 6.34 -1.19 -8.42
CA THR A 39 4.94 -0.80 -8.47
C THR A 39 4.74 0.37 -7.51
N HIS A 40 4.21 1.48 -8.03
CA HIS A 40 3.76 2.61 -7.25
C HIS A 40 2.32 2.36 -6.77
N PHE A 41 2.04 2.76 -5.54
CA PHE A 41 0.71 2.68 -4.93
C PHE A 41 0.27 4.06 -4.45
N GLU A 42 -1.00 4.38 -4.70
CA GLU A 42 -1.71 5.52 -4.09
C GLU A 42 -2.82 4.96 -3.20
N ILE A 43 -2.63 5.03 -1.88
CA ILE A 43 -3.49 4.36 -0.90
C ILE A 43 -4.31 5.40 -0.16
N LEU A 44 -5.64 5.32 -0.26
CA LEU A 44 -6.54 6.24 0.43
C LEU A 44 -6.90 5.69 1.81
N CYS A 45 -6.24 6.18 2.85
CA CYS A 45 -6.46 5.72 4.22
C CYS A 45 -6.57 6.84 5.26
N ASN A 46 -7.13 6.50 6.42
CA ASN A 46 -7.07 7.30 7.65
C ASN A 46 -5.83 6.91 8.49
N ASP A 47 -5.56 7.62 9.58
CA ASP A 47 -4.35 7.43 10.37
C ASP A 47 -4.25 6.02 10.99
N THR A 48 -5.36 5.41 11.43
CA THR A 48 -5.36 4.03 11.97
C THR A 48 -5.09 2.99 10.88
N GLU A 49 -5.70 3.14 9.71
CA GLU A 49 -5.43 2.27 8.56
C GLU A 49 -3.97 2.42 8.10
N ALA A 50 -3.42 3.64 8.12
CA ALA A 50 -2.02 3.90 7.77
C ALA A 50 -1.05 3.23 8.75
N GLU A 51 -1.29 3.31 10.06
CA GLU A 51 -0.47 2.61 11.07
C GLU A 51 -0.46 1.08 10.87
N THR A 52 -1.60 0.50 10.49
CA THR A 52 -1.69 -0.93 10.18
C THR A 52 -0.86 -1.29 8.94
N ILE A 53 -0.91 -0.46 7.90
CA ILE A 53 -0.11 -0.65 6.69
C ILE A 53 1.38 -0.48 7.00
N ASP A 54 1.77 0.55 7.75
CA ASP A 54 3.17 0.80 8.11
C ASP A 54 3.77 -0.37 8.89
N LYS A 55 3.05 -0.92 9.87
CA LYS A 55 3.49 -2.12 10.61
C LYS A 55 3.70 -3.31 9.69
N PHE A 56 2.75 -3.56 8.78
CA PHE A 56 2.87 -4.62 7.79
C PHE A 56 4.11 -4.42 6.90
N LEU A 57 4.35 -3.19 6.43
CA LEU A 57 5.50 -2.87 5.58
C LEU A 57 6.84 -3.03 6.32
N MET A 58 6.89 -2.78 7.63
CA MET A 58 8.11 -3.02 8.43
C MET A 58 8.45 -4.51 8.61
N GLU A 59 7.49 -5.41 8.34
CA GLU A 59 7.65 -6.86 8.46
C GLU A 59 7.92 -7.57 7.12
N LEU A 60 7.92 -6.82 6.00
CA LEU A 60 8.21 -7.33 4.66
C LEU A 60 9.71 -7.50 4.40
#